data_AF-A0A392VJM5-F1
#
_entry.id   AF-A0A392VJM5-F1
#
_cell.length_a   1.000
_cell.length_b   1.000
_cell.length_c   1.000
_cell.angle_alpha   90.00
_cell.angle_beta   90.00
_cell.angle_gamma   90.00
#
_symmetry.space_group_name_H-M   'P 1'
#
loop_
_entity.id
_entity.type
_entity.pdbx_description
1 polymer ?
#
loop_
_entity_poly.entity_id
_entity_poly.type
_entity_poly.pdbx_seq_one_letter_code
_entity_poly.pdbx_strand_id
1 'polypeptide(L)' 'EEAEVEGTLATSLTGKINRMRWIAKDLLASGELLEGSCAHRDVQEIWEAENYARQYHMRGGGGGHATQ' A
#
# COMPACT_ATOMS: atom_id res chain seq x y z
N GLU A 1 20.83 1.30 -17.64
CA GLU A 1 20.72 2.73 -17.27
C GLU A 1 19.27 3.18 -16.98
N GLU A 2 18.34 3.28 -17.95
CA GLU A 2 16.96 3.73 -17.62
C GLU A 2 16.13 2.74 -16.78
N ALA A 3 16.22 1.43 -17.07
CA ALA A 3 15.50 0.40 -16.33
C ALA A 3 15.92 0.26 -14.85
N GLU A 4 17.16 0.63 -14.51
CA GLU A 4 17.69 0.57 -13.14
C GLU A 4 17.23 1.76 -12.30
N VAL A 5 17.14 2.94 -12.92
CA VAL A 5 16.56 4.14 -12.29
C VAL A 5 15.07 3.93 -12.03
N GLU A 6 14.35 3.37 -13.01
CA GLU A 6 12.93 3.04 -12.88
C GLU A 6 12.68 1.97 -11.80
N GLY A 7 13.53 0.94 -11.71
CA GLY A 7 13.49 -0.05 -10.64
C GLY A 7 13.74 0.54 -9.24
N THR A 8 14.62 1.54 -9.14
CA THR A 8 14.91 2.25 -7.88
C THR A 8 13.75 3.16 -7.46
N LEU A 9 13.13 3.85 -8.43
CA LEU A 9 11.94 4.67 -8.21
C LEU A 9 10.73 3.82 -7.81
N ALA A 10 10.52 2.69 -8.47
CA ALA A 10 9.49 1.72 -8.12
C ALA A 10 9.69 1.18 -6.70
N THR A 11 10.91 0.79 -6.34
CA THR A 11 11.25 0.31 -4.99
C THR A 11 11.02 1.39 -3.93
N SER A 12 11.40 2.64 -4.23
CA SER A 12 11.18 3.80 -3.36
C SER A 12 9.68 4.10 -3.18
N LEU A 13 8.89 4.02 -4.25
CA LEU A 13 7.44 4.19 -4.24
C LEU A 13 6.76 3.09 -3.41
N THR A 14 7.12 1.82 -3.63
CA THR A 14 6.60 0.70 -2.84
C THR A 14 6.93 0.85 -1.35
N GLY A 15 8.15 1.29 -1.01
CA GLY A 15 8.54 1.60 0.37
C GLY A 15 7.68 2.70 1.00
N LYS A 16 7.41 3.78 0.25
CA LYS A 16 6.54 4.88 0.71
C LYS A 16 5.10 4.44 0.91
N ILE A 17 4.52 3.67 -0.02
CA ILE A 17 3.17 3.10 0.09
C ILE A 17 3.07 2.19 1.31
N ASN A 18 4.05 1.32 1.54
CA ASN A 18 4.05 0.46 2.73
C ASN A 18 4.11 1.26 4.04
N ARG A 19 4.85 2.37 4.05
CA ARG A 19 4.92 3.27 5.22
C ARG A 19 3.59 3.98 5.46
N MET A 20 2.96 4.54 4.43
CA MET A 20 1.65 5.21 4.53
C MET A 20 0.58 4.24 5.04
N ARG A 21 0.57 3.03 4.51
CA ARG A 21 -0.28 1.94 5.00
C ARG A 21 -0.10 1.66 6.49
N TRP A 22 1.14 1.58 6.96
CA TRP A 22 1.40 1.34 8.38
C TRP A 22 0.87 2.48 9.24
N ILE A 23 1.04 3.73 8.82
CA ILE A 23 0.52 4.91 9.51
C ILE A 23 -1.02 4.89 9.54
N ALA A 24 -1.68 4.62 8.42
CA ALA A 24 -3.14 4.55 8.36
C ALA A 24 -3.69 3.45 9.27
N LYS A 25 -3.03 2.29 9.32
CA LYS A 25 -3.39 1.21 10.25
C LYS A 25 -3.29 1.65 11.70
N ASP A 26 -2.18 2.30 12.05
CA ASP A 26 -1.87 2.72 13.41
C ASP A 26 -2.91 3.74 13.89
N LEU A 27 -3.21 4.75 13.06
CA LEU A 27 -4.23 5.77 13.35
C LEU A 27 -5.64 5.20 13.52
N LEU A 28 -6.00 4.17 12.74
CA LEU A 28 -7.29 3.49 12.90
C LEU A 28 -7.33 2.61 14.16
N ALA A 29 -6.19 2.04 14.57
CA ALA A 29 -6.10 1.16 15.73
C ALA A 29 -5.90 1.92 17.05
N SER A 30 -5.29 3.10 17.02
CA SER A 30 -4.97 3.90 18.20
C SER A 30 -6.20 4.54 18.84
N GLY A 31 -7.29 4.68 18.08
CA GLY A 31 -8.49 5.39 18.52
C GLY A 31 -8.28 6.90 18.68
N GLU A 32 -7.16 7.45 18.19
CA GLU A 32 -6.89 8.89 18.18
C GLU A 32 -7.85 9.65 17.26
N LEU A 33 -8.38 8.98 16.24
CA LEU A 33 -9.40 9.51 15.35
C LEU A 33 -10.77 9.26 15.95
N LEU A 34 -11.54 10.34 16.14
CA LEU A 34 -12.92 10.25 16.57
C LEU A 34 -13.73 9.47 15.52
N GLU A 35 -14.39 8.40 15.94
CA GLU A 35 -15.21 7.56 15.07
C GLU A 35 -16.31 8.38 14.41
N GLY A 36 -16.49 8.20 13.09
CA GLY A 36 -17.44 8.97 12.29
C GLY A 36 -16.99 10.39 11.91
N SER A 37 -15.81 10.85 12.34
CA SER A 37 -15.23 12.10 11.86
C SER A 37 -14.78 11.98 10.39
N CYS A 38 -14.67 13.13 9.71
CA CYS A 38 -14.09 13.17 8.36
C CYS A 38 -12.69 12.56 8.34
N ALA A 39 -11.84 12.88 9.33
CA ALA A 39 -10.49 12.34 9.42
C ALA A 39 -10.48 10.80 9.54
N HIS A 40 -11.38 10.22 10.34
CA HIS A 40 -11.52 8.76 10.43
C HIS A 40 -11.91 8.15 9.08
N ARG A 41 -12.89 8.74 8.38
CA ARG A 41 -13.34 8.26 7.07
C ARG A 41 -12.23 8.37 6.01
N ASP A 42 -11.51 9.48 5.99
CA ASP A 42 -10.45 9.73 5.02
C ASP A 42 -9.28 8.75 5.22
N VAL A 43 -8.89 8.48 6.48
CA VAL A 43 -7.84 7.49 6.80
C VAL A 43 -8.31 6.06 6.47
N GLN A 44 -9.59 5.75 6.69
CA GLN A 44 -10.15 4.46 6.30
C GLN A 44 -10.09 4.26 4.78
N GLU A 45 -10.47 5.28 3.99
CA GLU A 45 -10.45 5.21 2.53
C GLU A 45 -9.01 5.02 1.99
N ILE A 46 -8.02 5.71 2.58
CA ILE A 46 -6.60 5.52 2.26
C ILE A 46 -6.17 4.07 2.54
N TRP A 47 -6.51 3.54 3.73
CA TRP A 47 -6.17 2.17 4.10
C TRP A 47 -6.79 1.13 3.15
N GLU A 48 -8.05 1.32 2.77
CA GLU A 48 -8.76 0.43 1.83
C GLU A 48 -8.12 0.46 0.44
N ALA A 49 -7.79 1.66 -0.08
CA ALA A 49 -7.13 1.83 -1.38
C ALA A 49 -5.75 1.16 -1.42
N GLU A 50 -4.94 1.35 -0.37
CA GLU A 50 -3.60 0.74 -0.27
C GLU A 50 -3.67 -0.78 -0.07
N ASN A 51 -4.67 -1.27 0.65
CA ASN A 51 -4.87 -2.71 0.81
C ASN A 51 -5.35 -3.36 -0.50
N TYR A 52 -6.22 -2.69 -1.25
CA TYR A 52 -6.65 -3.11 -2.58
C TYR A 52 -5.47 -3.15 -3.56
N ALA A 53 -4.65 -2.09 -3.61
CA ALA A 53 -3.45 -2.05 -4.45
C ALA A 53 -2.49 -3.21 -4.15
N ARG A 54 -2.29 -3.56 -2.87
CA ARG A 54 -1.46 -4.71 -2.47
C ARG A 54 -2.08 -6.04 -2.91
N GLN A 55 -3.40 -6.22 -2.76
CA GLN A 55 -4.09 -7.44 -3.20
C GLN A 55 -3.92 -7.66 -4.71
N TYR A 56 -3.98 -6.58 -5.50
CA TYR A 56 -3.74 -6.64 -6.95
C TYR A 56 -2.27 -6.92 -7.29
N HIS A 57 -1.33 -6.30 -6.57
CA HIS A 57 0.10 -6.57 -6.74
C HIS A 57 0.45 -8.04 -6.44
N MET A 58 -0.11 -8.62 -5.37
CA MET A 58 0.10 -10.03 -5.01
C MET A 58 -0.55 -11.01 -5.99
N ARG A 59 -1.59 -10.58 -6.73
CA ARG A 59 -2.27 -11.40 -7.75
C ARG A 59 -1.60 -11.34 -9.13
N GLY A 60 -0.85 -10.27 -9.42
CA GLY A 60 -0.09 -10.12 -10.67
C GLY A 60 1.31 -10.75 -10.65
N GLY A 61 1.83 -11.14 -9.48
CA GLY A 61 3.19 -11.66 -9.29
C GLY A 61 3.30 -13.16 -9.01
N GLY A 62 2.27 -13.96 -9.31
CA GLY A 62 2.24 -15.40 -9.06
C GLY A 62 2.03 -16.18 -10.35
N GLY A 63 3.10 -16.42 -11.10
CA GLY A 63 3.02 -17.19 -12.35
C GLY A 63 4.34 -17.51 -13.02
N GLY A 64 5.46 -17.52 -12.27
CA GLY A 64 6.68 -18.17 -12.71
C GLY A 64 6.53 -19.68 -12.61
N HIS A 65 5.70 -20.30 -13.46
CA HIS A 65 5.85 -21.71 -13.77
C HIS A 65 6.79 -21.82 -14.96
N ALA A 66 8.04 -22.17 -14.63
CA ALA A 66 8.92 -22.86 -15.56
C ALA A 66 8.12 -23.99 -16.21
N THR A 67 7.75 -23.78 -17.47
CA THR A 67 7.21 -24.84 -18.30
C THR A 67 8.40 -25.50 -18.99
N GLN A 68 8.40 -26.82 -18.82
CA GLN A 68 9.32 -27.86 -19.22
C GLN A 68 9.95 -27.72 -20.62
#